data_AF-A0A3C1KGW8-F1
#
_entry.id   AF-A0A3C1KGW8-F1
#
_cell.length_a   1.000
_cell.length_b   1.000
_cell.length_c   1.000
_cell.angle_alpha   90.00
_cell.angle_beta   90.00
_cell.angle_gamma   90.00
#
_symmetry.space_group_name_H-M   'P 1'
#
loop_
_entity.id
_entity.type
_entity.pdbx_description
1 polymer ?
#
loop_
_entity_poly.entity_id
_entity_poly.type
_entity_poly.pdbx_seq_one_letter_code
_entity_poly.pdbx_strand_id
1 'polypeptide(L)'
;HMATEYDENGEYKFPEGFDPETNAWKEGFEEQREKWEQEYAAAQSRWEAHKSQVAKTLEAEAAGFGSVDAAPSSFSSDEGPSGTLADDEALAALREKLAGN
;
A
#
# COMPACT_ATOMS: atom_id res chain seq x y z
N HIS A 1 -5.19 10.79 -9.73
CA HIS A 1 -5.02 9.32 -9.71
C HIS A 1 -4.22 9.01 -10.96
N MET A 2 -3.02 8.43 -10.84
CA MET A 2 -2.17 8.27 -12.01
C MET A 2 -2.92 7.38 -12.99
N ALA A 3 -2.74 7.63 -14.29
CA ALA A 3 -3.24 6.71 -15.30
C ALA A 3 -2.63 5.34 -14.99
N THR A 4 -3.48 4.39 -14.59
CA THR A 4 -3.13 2.98 -14.45
C THR A 4 -3.73 2.18 -15.60
N GLU A 5 -4.09 2.88 -16.67
CA GLU A 5 -4.66 2.29 -17.87
C GLU A 5 -3.56 1.75 -18.75
N TYR A 6 -3.83 0.58 -19.31
CA TYR A 6 -3.00 -0.05 -20.31
C TYR A 6 -3.77 -0.02 -21.63
N ASP A 7 -3.06 0.11 -22.76
CA ASP A 7 -3.65 0.07 -24.09
C ASP A 7 -4.11 -1.36 -24.47
N GLU A 8 -4.64 -1.53 -25.68
CA GLU A 8 -5.11 -2.85 -26.17
C GLU A 8 -3.98 -3.89 -26.26
N ASN A 9 -2.73 -3.46 -26.24
CA ASN A 9 -1.54 -4.31 -26.28
C ASN A 9 -0.99 -4.60 -24.86
N GLY A 10 -1.54 -3.98 -23.82
CA GLY A 10 -1.06 -4.10 -22.44
C GLY A 10 0.10 -3.15 -22.12
N GLU A 11 0.37 -2.15 -22.95
CA GLU A 11 1.39 -1.13 -22.73
C GLU A 11 0.83 0.02 -21.88
N TYR A 12 1.67 0.62 -21.03
CA TYR A 12 1.26 1.72 -20.17
C TYR A 12 0.78 2.91 -21.00
N LYS A 13 -0.45 3.39 -20.75
CA LYS A 13 -0.94 4.61 -21.40
C LYS A 13 -0.32 5.84 -20.77
N PHE A 14 0.44 6.56 -21.57
CA PHE A 14 0.97 7.86 -21.22
C PHE A 14 -0.17 8.87 -21.01
N PRO A 15 0.02 9.85 -20.10
CA PRO A 15 -0.97 10.88 -19.87
C PRO A 15 -1.21 11.71 -21.13
N GLU A 16 -2.42 12.24 -21.26
CA GLU A 16 -2.79 13.11 -22.37
C GLU A 16 -1.86 14.33 -22.43
N GLY A 17 -1.26 14.57 -23.60
CA GLY A 17 -0.27 15.63 -23.78
C GLY A 17 1.19 15.17 -23.68
N PHE A 18 1.48 13.96 -23.17
CA PHE A 18 2.83 13.39 -23.24
C PHE A 18 3.03 12.62 -24.56
N ASP A 19 4.14 12.90 -25.22
CA ASP A 19 4.55 12.23 -26.45
C ASP A 19 5.67 11.21 -26.15
N PRO A 20 5.39 9.89 -26.22
CA PRO A 20 6.37 8.86 -25.92
C PRO A 20 7.46 8.73 -26.99
N GLU A 21 7.24 9.18 -28.23
CA GLU A 21 8.27 9.14 -29.27
C GLU A 21 9.37 10.17 -28.99
N THR A 22 8.97 11.34 -28.49
CA THR A 22 9.90 12.45 -28.19
C THR A 22 10.27 12.53 -26.70
N ASN A 23 9.63 11.73 -25.84
CA ASN A 23 9.73 11.80 -24.38
C ASN A 23 9.49 13.23 -23.84
N ALA A 24 8.56 13.95 -24.45
CA ALA A 24 8.30 15.35 -24.14
C ALA A 24 6.81 15.64 -23.97
N TRP A 25 6.50 16.66 -23.18
CA TRP A 25 5.15 17.20 -23.08
C TRP A 25 4.88 18.15 -24.25
N LYS A 26 3.69 18.06 -24.82
CA LYS A 26 3.17 18.97 -25.84
C LYS A 26 2.89 20.34 -25.22
N GLU A 27 3.08 21.39 -26.01
CA GLU A 27 2.79 22.77 -25.60
C GLU A 27 1.29 22.93 -25.28
N GLY A 28 0.97 23.63 -24.18
CA GLY A 28 -0.41 23.85 -23.72
C GLY A 28 -0.95 22.78 -22.78
N PHE A 29 -0.15 21.77 -22.43
CA PHE A 29 -0.50 20.71 -21.47
C PHE A 29 0.24 20.86 -20.12
N GLU A 30 0.62 22.08 -19.74
CA GLU A 30 1.40 22.34 -18.53
C GLU A 30 0.66 21.94 -17.26
N GLU A 31 -0.67 22.11 -17.21
CA GLU A 31 -1.48 21.72 -16.04
C GLU A 31 -1.56 20.19 -15.90
N GLN A 32 -1.69 19.47 -17.02
CA GLN A 32 -1.67 18.00 -17.03
C GLN A 32 -0.29 17.47 -16.63
N ARG A 33 0.78 18.12 -17.12
CA ARG A 33 2.15 17.83 -16.71
C ARG A 33 2.32 17.99 -15.21
N GLU A 34 1.92 19.14 -14.66
CA GLU A 34 2.10 19.43 -13.24
C GLU A 34 1.34 18.42 -12.37
N LYS A 35 0.09 18.09 -12.70
CA LYS A 35 -0.68 17.06 -11.97
C LYS A 35 0.00 15.70 -12.05
N TRP A 36 0.48 15.30 -13.23
CA TRP A 36 1.16 14.02 -13.39
C TRP A 36 2.48 13.97 -12.60
N GLU A 37 3.27 15.04 -12.64
CA GLU A 37 4.53 15.17 -11.88
C GLU A 37 4.28 15.12 -10.36
N GLN A 38 3.24 15.81 -9.86
CA GLN A 38 2.86 15.76 -8.45
C GLN A 38 2.47 14.34 -8.01
N GLU A 39 1.69 13.64 -8.83
CA GLU A 39 1.28 12.28 -8.52
C GLU A 39 2.45 11.29 -8.59
N TYR A 40 3.36 11.47 -9.55
CA TYR A 40 4.60 10.70 -9.62
C TYR A 40 5.46 10.93 -8.38
N ALA A 41 5.64 12.18 -7.95
CA ALA A 41 6.41 12.51 -6.74
C ALA A 41 5.78 11.90 -5.49
N ALA A 42 4.45 11.90 -5.38
CA ALA A 42 3.74 11.25 -4.28
C ALA A 42 3.91 9.71 -4.29
N ALA A 43 3.85 9.09 -5.47
CA ALA A 43 4.10 7.66 -5.64
C ALA A 43 5.54 7.28 -5.29
N GLN A 44 6.51 8.07 -5.76
CA GLN A 44 7.92 7.90 -5.44
C GLN A 44 8.17 8.02 -3.93
N SER A 45 7.58 9.02 -3.28
CA SER A 45 7.68 9.20 -1.82
C SER A 45 7.15 7.98 -1.05
N ARG A 46 6.03 7.41 -1.50
CA ARG A 46 5.48 6.16 -0.92
C ARG A 46 6.41 4.97 -1.15
N TRP A 47 7.00 4.85 -2.34
CA TRP A 47 7.96 3.78 -2.63
C TRP A 47 9.24 3.89 -1.80
N GLU A 48 9.76 5.09 -1.61
CA GLU A 48 10.92 5.34 -0.75
C GLU A 48 10.62 5.02 0.72
N ALA A 49 9.45 5.45 1.23
CA ALA A 49 9.00 5.09 2.57
C ALA A 49 8.86 3.56 2.74
N HIS A 50 8.30 2.87 1.74
CA HIS A 50 8.17 1.42 1.75
C HIS A 50 9.54 0.72 1.75
N LYS A 51 10.49 1.17 0.93
CA LYS A 51 11.87 0.65 0.97
C LYS A 51 12.51 0.83 2.34
N SER A 52 12.32 2.00 2.96
CA SER A 52 12.83 2.25 4.31
C SER A 52 12.18 1.31 5.33
N GLN A 53 10.87 1.05 5.21
CA GLN A 53 10.17 0.11 6.07
C GLN A 53 10.73 -1.31 5.90
N VAL A 54 10.90 -1.79 4.67
CA VAL A 54 11.47 -3.12 4.38
C VAL A 54 12.90 -3.25 4.92
N ALA A 55 13.72 -2.22 4.78
CA ALA A 55 15.08 -2.23 5.32
C ALA A 55 15.07 -2.33 6.85
N LYS A 56 14.19 -1.57 7.52
CA LYS A 56 14.04 -1.60 8.99
C LYS A 56 13.51 -2.94 9.48
N THR A 57 12.56 -3.56 8.78
CA THR A 57 12.06 -4.89 9.14
C THR A 57 13.14 -5.94 8.98
N LEU A 58 13.92 -5.90 7.89
CA LEU A 58 15.03 -6.83 7.67
C LEU A 58 16.13 -6.68 8.76
N GLU A 59 16.44 -5.45 9.18
CA GLU A 59 17.37 -5.19 10.28
C GLU A 59 16.82 -5.71 11.62
N ALA A 60 15.54 -5.48 11.91
CA ALA A 60 14.89 -6.00 13.12
C ALA A 60 14.82 -7.54 13.12
N GLU A 61 14.56 -8.17 11.98
CA GLU A 61 14.60 -9.64 11.81
C GLU A 61 16.03 -10.18 12.00
N ALA A 62 17.04 -9.50 11.45
CA ALA A 62 18.44 -9.89 11.62
C ALA A 62 18.93 -9.74 13.08
N ALA A 63 18.46 -8.70 13.78
CA ALA A 63 18.72 -8.51 15.22
C ALA A 63 17.85 -9.44 16.10
N GLY A 64 16.77 -9.99 15.54
CA GLY A 64 15.76 -10.81 16.18
C GLY A 64 15.86 -12.31 15.87
N PHE A 65 17.05 -12.87 15.65
CA PHE A 65 17.28 -14.34 15.68
C PHE A 65 17.08 -14.90 17.10
N GLY A 66 15.89 -14.70 17.65
CA GLY A 66 15.52 -14.96 19.02
C GLY A 66 14.12 -14.42 19.31
N SER A 67 13.11 -15.10 18.76
CA SER A 67 11.67 -14.90 19.03
C SER A 67 11.02 -13.73 18.29
N VAL A 68 10.32 -14.02 17.18
CA VAL A 68 8.85 -14.17 17.13
C VAL A 68 8.51 -14.96 15.86
N ASP A 69 7.67 -15.98 16.05
CA ASP A 69 7.03 -16.82 15.03
C ASP A 69 6.77 -16.11 13.69
N ALA A 70 7.37 -16.66 12.63
CA ALA A 70 6.85 -16.53 11.28
C ALA A 70 5.50 -17.25 11.20
N ALA A 71 4.43 -16.58 11.65
CA ALA A 71 3.08 -17.03 11.40
C ALA A 71 2.86 -17.07 9.88
N PRO A 72 2.40 -18.20 9.29
CA PRO A 72 2.15 -18.27 7.87
C PRO A 72 1.07 -17.25 7.52
N SER A 73 1.40 -16.25 6.69
CA SER A 73 0.44 -15.28 6.20
C SER A 73 -0.50 -15.94 5.18
N SER A 74 -1.48 -16.68 5.69
CA SER A 74 -2.67 -17.07 4.94
C SER A 74 -3.64 -15.87 4.95
N PHE A 75 -3.63 -15.08 3.88
CA PHE A 75 -4.70 -14.11 3.62
C PHE A 75 -5.97 -14.89 3.27
N SER A 76 -6.80 -15.13 4.29
CA SER A 76 -8.18 -15.55 4.12
C SER A 76 -9.03 -14.30 4.35
N SER A 77 -9.75 -13.85 3.32
CA SER A 77 -10.71 -12.75 3.45
C SER A 77 -11.84 -13.18 4.37
N ASP A 78 -11.71 -12.85 5.66
CA ASP A 78 -12.82 -12.76 6.59
C ASP A 78 -12.65 -11.43 7.33
N GLU A 79 -13.62 -10.55 7.16
CA GLU A 79 -13.62 -9.20 7.73
C GLU A 79 -13.64 -9.28 9.27
N GLY A 80 -12.47 -9.18 9.89
CA GLY A 80 -12.30 -9.12 11.34
C GLY A 80 -11.16 -8.18 11.74
N PRO A 81 -11.32 -7.38 12.81
CA PRO A 81 -10.49 -6.23 13.12
C PRO A 81 -9.02 -6.59 13.39
N SER A 82 -8.13 -5.99 12.61
CA SER A 82 -6.72 -5.87 12.96
C SER A 82 -6.60 -4.86 14.11
N GLY A 83 -6.62 -5.34 15.36
CA GLY A 83 -6.52 -4.49 16.55
C GLY A 83 -6.53 -5.27 17.86
N THR A 84 -5.41 -5.92 18.16
CA THR A 84 -5.12 -6.87 19.26
C THR A 84 -5.37 -6.40 20.71
N LEU A 85 -6.16 -5.34 20.94
CA LEU A 85 -6.56 -4.87 22.28
C LEU A 85 -8.07 -4.61 22.40
N ALA A 86 -8.80 -4.41 21.31
CA ALA A 86 -10.25 -4.17 21.36
C ALA A 86 -11.07 -5.48 21.47
N ASP A 87 -10.53 -6.57 20.95
CA ASP A 87 -11.25 -7.84 20.85
C ASP A 87 -11.27 -8.64 22.17
N ASP A 88 -10.24 -8.54 23.02
CA ASP A 88 -10.16 -9.31 24.28
C ASP A 88 -11.15 -8.82 25.35
N GLU A 89 -11.34 -7.50 25.51
CA GLU A 89 -12.29 -6.93 26.46
C GLU A 89 -13.75 -7.14 26.01
N ALA A 90 -14.00 -7.00 24.70
CA ALA A 90 -15.30 -7.27 24.11
C ALA A 90 -15.69 -8.76 24.22
N LEU A 91 -14.74 -9.69 24.06
CA LEU A 91 -14.97 -11.12 24.25
C LEU A 91 -15.21 -11.50 25.71
N ALA A 92 -14.52 -10.87 26.65
CA ALA A 92 -14.73 -11.11 28.08
C ALA A 92 -16.16 -10.73 28.51
N ALA A 93 -16.63 -9.55 28.07
CA ALA A 93 -17.99 -9.08 28.34
C ALA A 93 -19.07 -10.00 27.73
N LEU A 94 -18.80 -10.57 26.57
CA LEU A 94 -19.73 -11.48 25.89
C LEU A 94 -19.84 -12.85 26.59
N ARG A 95 -18.71 -13.36 27.11
CA ARG A 95 -18.66 -14.63 27.86
C ARG A 95 -19.41 -14.54 29.20
N GLU A 96 -19.28 -13.43 29.91
CA GLU A 96 -19.98 -13.24 31.19
C GLU A 96 -21.51 -13.21 31.00
N LYS A 97 -21.99 -12.52 29.95
CA LYS A 97 -23.42 -12.46 29.62
C LYS A 97 -24.00 -13.83 29.21
N LEU A 98 -23.20 -14.71 28.62
CA LEU A 98 -23.63 -16.04 28.21
C LEU A 98 -23.58 -17.07 29.35
N ALA A 99 -22.68 -16.88 30.32
CA ALA A 99 -22.57 -17.74 31.50
C ALA A 99 -23.60 -17.42 32.60
N GLY A 100 -24.29 -16.28 32.50
CA GLY A 100 -25.29 -15.80 33.44
C GLY A 100 -26.76 -16.06 33.06
N ASN A 101 -27.03 -16.88 32.04
CA ASN A 101 -28.38 -17.28 31.61
C ASN A 101 -28.50 -18.81 31.52
#